data_AF-A0AA38F3U9-F1
#
_entry.id   AF-A0AA38F3U9-F1
#
_cell.length_a   1.000
_cell.length_b   1.000
_cell.length_c   1.000
_cell.angle_alpha   90.00
_cell.angle_beta   90.00
_cell.angle_gamma   90.00
#
_symmetry.space_group_name_H-M   'P 1'
#
loop_
_entity.id
_entity.type
_entity.pdbx_description
1 polymer ?
#
loop_
_entity_poly.entity_id
_entity_poly.type
_entity_poly.pdbx_seq_one_letter_code
_entity_poly.pdbx_strand_id
1 'polypeptide(L)'
;VMERLVKKYEQKYKKARDEMDKWDALQFRLLNKFRNAMVIIERLKVLENSENYGVLNTLSHIEKKLPGKQIESLEAIFSSMQSTLNEFDRVVKSLEKIWRDSCHLLKGETLQPSVQQMQMRVGLRPSLSDCLDGLKSIYDMYHSEYLLKVSITSELSYDL
;
A
#
# COMPACT_ATOMS: atom_id res chain seq x y z
N VAL A 1 36.82 2.25 -2.92
CA VAL A 1 35.70 1.47 -3.51
C VAL A 1 34.53 1.43 -2.54
N MET A 2 34.77 1.01 -1.30
CA MET A 2 33.79 0.96 -0.21
C MET A 2 32.96 2.25 -0.02
N GLU A 3 33.59 3.42 0.06
CA GLU A 3 32.85 4.68 0.26
C GLU A 3 31.94 5.05 -0.93
N ARG A 4 32.33 4.69 -2.16
CA ARG A 4 31.49 4.86 -3.35
C ARG A 4 30.26 3.93 -3.30
N LEU A 5 30.44 2.69 -2.85
CA LEU A 5 29.34 1.74 -2.66
C LEU A 5 28.35 2.23 -1.61
N VAL A 6 28.84 2.68 -0.45
CA VAL A 6 28.00 3.24 0.62
C VAL A 6 27.16 4.41 0.10
N LYS A 7 27.77 5.36 -0.63
CA LYS A 7 27.02 6.47 -1.24
C LYS A 7 25.95 6.01 -2.23
N LYS A 8 26.18 4.94 -2.99
CA LYS A 8 25.15 4.37 -3.88
C LYS A 8 23.99 3.76 -3.08
N TYR A 9 24.28 3.08 -1.97
CA TYR A 9 23.24 2.57 -1.07
C TYR A 9 22.45 3.69 -0.40
N GLU A 10 23.10 4.77 0.05
CA GLU A 10 22.41 5.96 0.57
C GLU A 10 21.40 6.52 -0.44
N GLN A 11 21.76 6.59 -1.72
CA GLN A 11 20.83 6.99 -2.79
C GLN A 11 19.67 6.03 -2.98
N LYS A 12 19.89 4.71 -2.82
CA LYS A 12 18.84 3.69 -2.89
C LYS A 12 17.87 3.83 -1.72
N TYR A 13 18.37 4.07 -0.51
CA TYR A 13 17.55 4.35 0.67
C TYR A 13 16.75 5.65 0.54
N LYS A 14 17.32 6.70 -0.07
CA LYS A 14 16.57 7.92 -0.37
C LYS A 14 15.38 7.64 -1.29
N LYS A 15 15.59 6.86 -2.35
CA LYS A 15 14.50 6.45 -3.25
C LYS A 15 13.46 5.57 -2.55
N ALA A 16 13.92 4.64 -1.71
CA ALA A 16 13.01 3.81 -0.91
C ALA A 16 12.15 4.69 0.00
N ARG A 17 12.74 5.71 0.64
CA ARG A 17 12.02 6.69 1.45
C ARG A 17 10.95 7.43 0.64
N ASP A 18 11.28 7.90 -0.56
CA ASP A 18 10.30 8.56 -1.43
C ASP A 18 9.10 7.65 -1.76
N GLU A 19 9.35 6.34 -1.97
CA GLU A 19 8.29 5.35 -2.16
C GLU A 19 7.47 5.08 -0.90
N MET A 20 8.12 5.07 0.28
CA MET A 20 7.44 4.96 1.57
C MET A 20 6.54 6.17 1.86
N ASP A 21 6.96 7.38 1.48
CA ASP A 21 6.14 8.58 1.67
C ASP A 21 4.89 8.55 0.75
N LYS A 22 5.02 7.99 -0.47
CA LYS A 22 3.85 7.72 -1.34
C LYS A 22 2.92 6.70 -0.70
N TRP A 23 3.47 5.64 -0.10
CA TRP A 23 2.69 4.64 0.61
C TRP A 23 1.83 5.27 1.72
N ASP A 24 2.40 6.17 2.53
CA ASP A 24 1.66 6.83 3.62
C ASP A 24 0.47 7.65 3.09
N ALA A 25 0.65 8.35 1.97
CA ALA A 25 -0.46 9.06 1.31
C ALA A 25 -1.55 8.10 0.80
N LEU A 26 -1.15 6.97 0.22
CA LEU A 26 -2.07 5.93 -0.23
C LEU A 26 -2.81 5.29 0.95
N GLN A 27 -2.15 5.09 2.09
CA GLN A 27 -2.71 4.55 3.32
C GLN A 27 -3.80 5.47 3.87
N PHE A 28 -3.53 6.76 3.95
CA PHE A 28 -4.55 7.74 4.34
C PHE A 28 -5.76 7.71 3.40
N ARG A 29 -5.51 7.66 2.09
CA ARG A 29 -6.57 7.61 1.07
C ARG A 29 -7.42 6.34 1.18
N LEU A 30 -6.80 5.17 1.38
CA LEU A 30 -7.49 3.90 1.56
C LEU A 30 -8.37 3.93 2.81
N LEU A 31 -7.80 4.34 3.96
CA LEU A 31 -8.55 4.41 5.23
C LEU A 31 -9.77 5.34 5.15
N ASN A 32 -9.68 6.46 4.43
CA ASN A 32 -10.84 7.34 4.23
C ASN A 32 -11.93 6.68 3.38
N LYS A 33 -11.56 5.90 2.36
CA LYS A 33 -12.54 5.13 1.56
C LYS A 33 -13.23 4.08 2.41
N PHE A 34 -12.48 3.36 3.25
CA PHE A 34 -13.02 2.41 4.22
C PHE A 34 -14.03 3.05 5.17
N ARG A 35 -13.70 4.21 5.75
CA ARG A 35 -14.63 4.96 6.62
C ARG A 35 -15.91 5.35 5.89
N ASN A 36 -15.78 5.83 4.64
CA ASN A 36 -16.94 6.21 3.84
C ASN A 36 -17.82 4.99 3.52
N ALA A 37 -17.23 3.85 3.16
CA ALA A 37 -17.95 2.60 2.96
C ALA A 37 -18.71 2.18 4.22
N MET A 38 -18.05 2.23 5.38
CA MET A 38 -18.67 1.92 6.67
C MET A 38 -19.89 2.82 6.96
N VAL A 39 -19.78 4.13 6.73
CA VAL A 39 -20.91 5.07 6.90
C VAL A 39 -22.08 4.71 6.00
N ILE A 40 -21.84 4.31 4.75
CA ILE A 40 -22.90 3.89 3.83
C ILE A 40 -23.54 2.58 4.30
N ILE A 41 -22.74 1.60 4.73
CA ILE A 41 -23.25 0.32 5.25
C ILE A 41 -24.14 0.54 6.48
N GLU A 42 -23.73 1.40 7.42
CA GLU A 42 -24.56 1.75 8.58
C GLU A 42 -25.86 2.45 8.16
N ARG A 43 -25.83 3.32 7.14
CA ARG A 43 -27.06 3.93 6.60
C ARG A 43 -27.97 2.91 5.93
N LEU A 44 -27.42 1.95 5.19
CA LEU A 44 -28.21 0.90 4.53
C LEU A 44 -29.03 0.09 5.55
N LYS A 45 -28.45 -0.23 6.72
CA LYS A 45 -29.18 -0.90 7.80
C LYS A 45 -30.40 -0.10 8.29
N VAL A 46 -30.27 1.23 8.39
CA VAL A 46 -31.38 2.10 8.79
C VAL A 46 -32.46 2.16 7.71
N LEU A 47 -32.04 2.19 6.43
CA LEU A 47 -32.94 2.25 5.28
C LEU A 47 -33.68 0.93 5.01
N GLU A 48 -33.31 -0.17 5.67
CA GLU A 48 -34.05 -1.43 5.57
C GLU A 48 -35.44 -1.34 6.23
N ASN A 49 -35.60 -0.50 7.25
CA ASN A 49 -36.89 -0.29 7.92
C ASN A 49 -37.67 0.86 7.25
N SER A 50 -38.79 0.54 6.61
CA SER A 50 -39.69 1.51 5.95
C SER A 50 -40.30 2.54 6.92
N GLU A 51 -40.36 2.26 8.22
CA GLU A 51 -40.81 3.21 9.24
C GLU A 51 -39.84 4.41 9.37
N ASN A 52 -38.55 4.22 9.05
CA ASN A 52 -37.53 5.26 9.19
C ASN A 52 -37.59 6.34 8.10
N TYR A 53 -38.41 6.15 7.07
CA TYR A 53 -38.53 7.10 5.96
C TYR A 53 -39.40 8.32 6.31
N GLY A 54 -40.30 8.20 7.30
CA GLY A 54 -41.13 9.30 7.78
C GLY A 54 -41.89 10.01 6.65
N VAL A 55 -41.65 11.31 6.50
CA VAL A 55 -42.29 12.15 5.46
C VAL A 55 -41.92 11.69 4.04
N LEU A 56 -40.77 11.03 3.86
CA LEU A 56 -40.33 10.55 2.55
C LEU A 56 -41.21 9.42 2.01
N ASN A 57 -41.99 8.72 2.84
CA ASN A 57 -42.94 7.68 2.38
C ASN A 57 -44.02 8.21 1.43
N THR A 58 -44.20 9.53 1.35
CA THR A 58 -45.07 10.17 0.36
C THR A 58 -44.53 10.10 -1.07
N LEU A 59 -43.23 9.83 -1.25
CA LEU A 59 -42.57 9.72 -2.55
C LEU A 59 -42.64 8.29 -3.09
N SER A 60 -43.18 8.13 -4.29
CA SER A 60 -43.31 6.81 -4.91
C SER A 60 -41.96 6.13 -5.15
N HIS A 61 -41.87 4.87 -4.71
CA HIS A 61 -40.71 3.99 -4.86
C HIS A 61 -39.43 4.46 -4.13
N ILE A 62 -39.52 5.39 -3.16
CA ILE A 62 -38.35 5.87 -2.42
C ILE A 62 -37.64 4.73 -1.66
N GLU A 63 -38.41 3.77 -1.14
CA GLU A 63 -37.93 2.59 -0.42
C GLU A 63 -36.97 1.74 -1.27
N LYS A 64 -37.09 1.80 -2.60
CA LYS A 64 -36.17 1.12 -3.52
C LYS A 64 -35.09 2.06 -4.08
N LYS A 65 -35.48 3.29 -4.42
CA LYS A 65 -34.57 4.27 -5.05
C LYS A 65 -33.43 4.70 -4.11
N LEU A 66 -33.73 4.95 -2.84
CA LEU A 66 -32.74 5.48 -1.91
C LEU A 66 -31.66 4.44 -1.54
N PRO A 67 -32.00 3.19 -1.17
CA PRO A 67 -31.00 2.13 -1.00
C PRO A 67 -30.21 1.87 -2.29
N GLY A 68 -30.87 1.87 -3.45
CA GLY A 68 -30.19 1.73 -4.74
C GLY A 68 -29.07 2.78 -4.94
N LYS A 69 -29.33 4.05 -4.60
CA LYS A 69 -28.30 5.10 -4.66
C LYS A 69 -27.17 4.95 -3.63
N GLN A 70 -27.47 4.39 -2.46
CA GLN A 70 -26.43 4.05 -1.49
C GLN A 70 -25.54 2.92 -2.00
N ILE A 71 -26.12 1.88 -2.61
CA ILE A 71 -25.38 0.75 -3.21
C ILE A 71 -24.50 1.23 -4.37
N GLU A 72 -25.05 2.02 -5.31
CA GLU A 72 -24.24 2.61 -6.40
C GLU A 72 -23.03 3.40 -5.86
N SER A 73 -23.24 4.16 -4.77
CA SER A 73 -22.15 4.91 -4.13
C SER A 73 -21.12 4.00 -3.46
N LEU A 74 -21.57 2.89 -2.88
CA LEU A 74 -20.69 1.89 -2.26
C LEU A 74 -19.83 1.17 -3.31
N GLU A 75 -20.42 0.79 -4.44
CA GLU A 75 -19.71 0.18 -5.58
C GLU A 75 -18.64 1.12 -6.16
N ALA A 76 -18.96 2.41 -6.25
CA ALA A 76 -17.99 3.43 -6.66
C ALA A 76 -16.82 3.54 -5.66
N ILE A 77 -17.09 3.42 -4.36
CA ILE A 77 -16.04 3.41 -3.32
C ILE A 77 -15.16 2.17 -3.45
N PHE A 78 -15.75 0.98 -3.59
CA PHE A 78 -15.00 -0.27 -3.76
C PHE A 78 -14.12 -0.26 -5.01
N SER A 79 -14.67 0.19 -6.14
CA SER A 79 -13.91 0.40 -7.38
C SER A 79 -12.71 1.34 -7.16
N SER A 80 -12.91 2.39 -6.37
CA SER A 80 -11.85 3.34 -6.03
C SER A 80 -10.83 2.80 -5.02
N MET A 81 -11.23 1.89 -4.13
CA MET A 81 -10.34 1.15 -3.25
C MET A 81 -9.45 0.22 -4.07
N GLN A 82 -10.00 -0.51 -5.05
CA GLN A 82 -9.24 -1.35 -5.96
C GLN A 82 -8.21 -0.55 -6.76
N SER A 83 -8.61 0.62 -7.27
CA SER A 83 -7.66 1.55 -7.93
C SER A 83 -6.53 1.98 -6.98
N THR A 84 -6.83 2.18 -5.69
CA THR A 84 -5.82 2.50 -4.68
C THR A 84 -4.87 1.33 -4.40
N LEU A 85 -5.36 0.09 -4.38
CA LEU A 85 -4.53 -1.11 -4.25
C LEU A 85 -3.58 -1.29 -5.43
N ASN A 86 -4.04 -1.00 -6.65
CA ASN A 86 -3.17 -1.04 -7.83
C ASN A 86 -2.03 -0.01 -7.74
N GLU A 87 -2.22 1.12 -7.04
CA GLU A 87 -1.14 2.07 -6.76
C GLU A 87 -0.19 1.57 -5.67
N PHE A 88 -0.69 0.88 -4.64
CA PHE A 88 0.17 0.20 -3.65
C PHE A 88 1.06 -0.86 -4.29
N ASP A 89 0.52 -1.68 -5.20
CA ASP A 89 1.29 -2.67 -5.96
C ASP A 89 2.48 -2.04 -6.71
N ARG A 90 2.27 -0.85 -7.31
CA ARG A 90 3.35 -0.11 -7.98
C ARG A 90 4.45 0.30 -7.01
N VAL A 91 4.09 0.73 -5.80
CA VAL A 91 5.06 1.06 -4.74
C VAL A 91 5.85 -0.19 -4.34
N VAL A 92 5.19 -1.31 -4.08
CA VAL A 92 5.85 -2.57 -3.73
C VAL A 92 6.81 -3.02 -4.82
N LYS A 93 6.38 -3.00 -6.09
CA LYS A 93 7.24 -3.33 -7.24
C LYS A 93 8.43 -2.39 -7.37
N SER A 94 8.26 -1.11 -7.03
CA SER A 94 9.36 -0.14 -7.00
C SER A 94 10.38 -0.47 -5.90
N LEU A 95 9.92 -0.79 -4.69
CA LEU A 95 10.76 -1.22 -3.57
C LEU A 95 11.50 -2.53 -3.88
N GLU A 96 10.81 -3.50 -4.48
CA GLU A 96 11.40 -4.76 -4.94
C GLU A 96 12.54 -4.49 -5.93
N LYS A 97 12.28 -3.62 -6.91
CA LYS A 97 13.28 -3.23 -7.91
C LYS A 97 14.48 -2.55 -7.26
N ILE A 98 14.27 -1.66 -6.29
CA ILE A 98 15.35 -1.01 -5.54
C ILE A 98 16.24 -2.05 -4.86
N TRP A 99 15.64 -3.05 -4.21
CA TRP A 99 16.37 -4.14 -3.58
C TRP A 99 17.12 -5.01 -4.61
N ARG A 100 16.44 -5.49 -5.67
CA ARG A 100 17.06 -6.31 -6.73
C ARG A 100 18.23 -5.59 -7.40
N ASP A 101 18.08 -4.32 -7.75
CA ASP A 101 19.15 -3.50 -8.32
C ASP A 101 20.35 -3.41 -7.35
N SER A 102 20.10 -3.36 -6.05
CA SER A 102 21.15 -3.28 -5.02
C SER A 102 21.91 -4.60 -4.89
N CYS A 103 21.23 -5.75 -5.02
CA CYS A 103 21.88 -7.05 -5.17
C CYS A 103 22.81 -7.08 -6.39
N HIS A 104 22.37 -6.56 -7.54
CA HIS A 104 23.16 -6.53 -8.78
C HIS A 104 24.37 -5.60 -8.67
N LEU A 105 24.24 -4.50 -7.94
CA LEU A 105 25.31 -3.54 -7.71
C LEU A 105 26.53 -4.17 -7.02
N LEU A 106 26.33 -5.20 -6.19
CA LEU A 106 27.42 -5.97 -5.57
C LEU A 106 27.99 -7.04 -6.52
N LYS A 107 27.17 -7.60 -7.40
CA LYS A 107 27.58 -8.66 -8.35
C LYS A 107 28.32 -8.12 -9.58
N GLY A 108 28.06 -6.87 -9.97
CA GLY A 108 28.60 -6.24 -11.17
C GLY A 108 29.89 -5.44 -10.98
N GLU A 109 30.45 -5.37 -9.78
CA GLU A 109 31.80 -4.81 -9.59
C GLU A 109 32.86 -5.81 -10.05
N THR A 110 33.89 -5.32 -10.75
CA THR A 110 34.98 -6.11 -11.36
C THR A 110 35.76 -6.97 -10.36
N LEU A 111 35.68 -6.63 -9.07
CA LEU A 111 36.11 -7.43 -7.93
C LEU A 111 34.93 -7.48 -6.97
N GLN A 112 34.24 -8.62 -6.88
CA GLN A 112 33.20 -8.80 -5.88
C GLN A 112 33.79 -8.55 -4.49
N PRO A 113 33.14 -7.74 -3.63
CA PRO A 113 33.65 -7.49 -2.29
C PRO A 113 33.82 -8.82 -1.54
N SER A 114 34.97 -9.01 -0.89
CA SER A 114 35.17 -10.19 -0.04
C SER A 114 34.17 -10.20 1.11
N VAL A 115 33.94 -11.37 1.72
CA VAL A 115 33.04 -11.50 2.89
C VAL A 115 33.41 -10.52 4.00
N GLN A 116 34.72 -10.33 4.23
CA GLN A 116 35.22 -9.34 5.19
C GLN A 116 34.86 -7.90 4.80
N GLN A 117 34.92 -7.55 3.51
CA GLN A 117 34.54 -6.21 3.05
C GLN A 117 33.03 -5.98 3.10
N MET A 118 32.21 -7.01 2.89
CA MET A 118 30.75 -6.91 3.04
C MET A 118 30.33 -6.67 4.48
N GLN A 119 31.03 -7.28 5.44
CA GLN A 119 30.74 -7.20 6.87
C GLN A 119 31.49 -6.05 7.57
N MET A 120 32.45 -5.42 6.88
CA MET A 120 33.25 -4.35 7.47
C MET A 120 32.38 -3.15 7.86
N ARG A 121 32.43 -2.81 9.14
CA ARG A 121 31.84 -1.59 9.69
C ARG A 121 32.95 -0.56 9.92
N VAL A 122 32.71 0.68 9.48
CA VAL A 122 33.64 1.80 9.70
C VAL A 122 32.97 2.80 10.62
N GLY A 123 33.39 2.81 11.90
CA GLY A 123 32.74 3.61 12.94
C GLY A 123 31.28 3.18 13.15
N LEU A 124 30.38 4.16 13.21
CA LEU A 124 28.92 3.94 13.37
C LEU A 124 28.19 3.63 12.05
N ARG A 125 28.90 3.53 10.91
CA ARG A 125 28.25 3.30 9.61
C ARG A 125 27.83 1.83 9.45
N PRO A 126 26.65 1.57 8.85
CA PRO A 126 26.22 0.22 8.52
C PRO A 126 27.20 -0.43 7.53
N SER A 127 27.31 -1.75 7.61
CA SER A 127 28.02 -2.55 6.61
C SER A 127 27.21 -2.65 5.31
N LEU A 128 27.81 -3.17 4.22
CA LEU A 128 27.06 -3.39 2.98
C LEU A 128 26.00 -4.49 3.15
N SER A 129 26.27 -5.50 3.98
CA SER A 129 25.27 -6.51 4.34
C SER A 129 24.08 -5.85 5.03
N ASP A 130 24.33 -5.04 6.06
CA ASP A 130 23.28 -4.33 6.80
C ASP A 130 22.42 -3.48 5.85
N CYS A 131 23.03 -2.79 4.87
CA CYS A 131 22.32 -2.02 3.86
C CYS A 131 21.48 -2.87 2.90
N LEU A 132 21.98 -4.04 2.48
CA LEU A 132 21.25 -4.92 1.58
C LEU A 132 20.07 -5.59 2.30
N ASP A 133 20.34 -6.09 3.51
CA ASP A 133 19.35 -6.74 4.38
C ASP A 133 18.26 -5.74 4.76
N GLY A 134 18.61 -4.49 5.09
CA GLY A 134 17.63 -3.45 5.39
C GLY A 134 16.73 -3.10 4.20
N LEU A 135 17.26 -3.02 2.97
CA LEU A 135 16.42 -2.82 1.78
C LEU A 135 15.49 -4.01 1.52
N LYS A 136 15.97 -5.24 1.77
CA LYS A 136 15.14 -6.44 1.70
C LYS A 136 14.01 -6.39 2.74
N SER A 137 14.33 -6.05 3.99
CA SER A 137 13.33 -5.92 5.06
C SER A 137 12.27 -4.88 4.73
N ILE A 138 12.64 -3.73 4.16
CA ILE A 138 11.68 -2.72 3.70
C ILE A 138 10.75 -3.33 2.64
N TYR A 139 11.30 -3.97 1.61
CA TYR A 139 10.47 -4.62 0.59
C TYR A 139 9.54 -5.69 1.19
N ASP A 140 10.07 -6.60 2.01
CA ASP A 140 9.31 -7.70 2.61
C ASP A 140 8.15 -7.17 3.47
N MET A 141 8.40 -6.16 4.33
CA MET A 141 7.37 -5.54 5.17
C MET A 141 6.23 -4.94 4.34
N TYR A 142 6.56 -4.11 3.35
CA TYR A 142 5.56 -3.43 2.53
C TYR A 142 4.80 -4.40 1.62
N HIS A 143 5.47 -5.45 1.13
CA HIS A 143 4.82 -6.51 0.37
C HIS A 143 3.84 -7.31 1.23
N SER A 144 4.23 -7.72 2.45
CA SER A 144 3.32 -8.39 3.38
C SER A 144 2.11 -7.51 3.75
N GLU A 145 2.34 -6.23 4.02
CA GLU A 145 1.26 -5.28 4.33
C GLU A 145 0.32 -5.07 3.12
N TYR A 146 0.87 -5.03 1.90
CA TYR A 146 0.08 -4.96 0.67
C TYR A 146 -0.82 -6.19 0.51
N LEU A 147 -0.29 -7.40 0.68
CA LEU A 147 -1.06 -8.63 0.58
C LEU A 147 -2.22 -8.67 1.59
N LEU A 148 -1.97 -8.20 2.82
CA LEU A 148 -3.02 -8.07 3.84
C LEU A 148 -4.11 -7.09 3.39
N LYS A 149 -3.74 -5.92 2.84
CA LYS A 149 -4.71 -4.93 2.34
C LYS A 149 -5.56 -5.46 1.19
N VAL A 150 -4.94 -6.21 0.28
CA VAL A 150 -5.65 -6.88 -0.82
C VAL A 150 -6.66 -7.87 -0.26
N SER A 151 -6.23 -8.75 0.65
CA SER A 151 -7.12 -9.74 1.29
C SER A 151 -8.29 -9.09 2.02
N ILE A 152 -8.05 -8.06 2.84
CA ILE A 152 -9.15 -7.37 3.55
C ILE A 152 -10.12 -6.71 2.56
N THR A 153 -9.60 -6.10 1.50
CA THR A 153 -10.45 -5.41 0.53
C THR A 153 -11.27 -6.39 -0.29
N SER A 154 -10.70 -7.54 -0.68
CA SER A 154 -11.42 -8.58 -1.40
C SER A 154 -12.53 -9.22 -0.58
N GLU A 155 -12.38 -9.32 0.74
CA GLU A 155 -13.44 -9.81 1.64
C GLU A 155 -14.59 -8.80 1.82
N LEU A 156 -14.37 -7.52 1.50
CA LEU A 156 -15.37 -6.46 1.64
C LEU A 156 -16.10 -6.15 0.34
N SER A 157 -15.45 -6.37 -0.80
CA SER A 157 -16.06 -6.28 -2.12
C SER A 157 -16.68 -7.62 -2.50
N TYR A 158 -17.85 -7.60 -3.13
CA TYR A 158 -18.38 -8.75 -3.85
C TYR A 158 -17.95 -8.67 -5.32
N ASP A 159 -17.84 -9.82 -5.99
CA ASP A 159 -17.61 -9.86 -7.43
C ASP A 159 -18.76 -9.11 -8.14
N LEU A 160 -18.39 -8.10 -8.94
CA LEU A 160 -19.29 -7.38 -9.85
C LEU A 160 -19.53 -8.18 -11.12
#